data_AF-A0AAN8P1Q0-F1
#
_entry.id   AF-A0AAN8P1Q0-F1
#
_cell.length_a   1.000
_cell.length_b   1.000
_cell.length_c   1.000
_cell.angle_alpha   90.00
_cell.angle_beta   90.00
_cell.angle_gamma   90.00
#
_symmetry.space_group_name_H-M   'P 1'
#
loop_
_entity.id
_entity.type
_entity.pdbx_description
1 polymer ?
#
loop_
_entity_poly.entity_id
_entity_poly.type
_entity_poly.pdbx_seq_one_letter_code
_entity_poly.pdbx_strand_id
1 'polypeptide(L)'
;MVAAAFPLAKIGLLLMKQLSKPLANVIKKRAKKHPSIRKYIIIPIGRAYGWVEHQATHVRGEPRTELKLSDEDVVELGANAIGEIILFGLLTVILLAEYNRQGDKKAVIQKIKEDEISNLVDTVLQTIDDVAVLKKSVAKLEKTLISGIDAVQMEEEKHPPVYDNDFLDVMLERPKLFKSKRVSDMASRSA
;
A
#
# COMPACT_ATOMS: atom_id res chain seq x y z
N MET A 1 8.56 -5.77 -9.13
CA MET A 1 9.38 -6.65 -8.27
C MET A 1 9.63 -7.97 -9.00
N VAL A 2 10.76 -8.13 -9.69
CA VAL A 2 11.10 -9.35 -10.43
C VAL A 2 12.58 -9.64 -10.20
N ALA A 3 12.92 -10.48 -9.23
CA ALA A 3 14.27 -11.06 -9.09
C ALA A 3 14.36 -12.25 -8.11
N ALA A 4 13.25 -12.84 -7.65
CA ALA A 4 13.28 -14.03 -6.78
C ALA A 4 13.16 -15.35 -7.56
N ALA A 5 12.79 -15.32 -8.84
CA ALA A 5 12.56 -16.52 -9.64
C ALA A 5 13.85 -17.30 -9.96
N PHE A 6 14.97 -16.60 -10.19
CA PHE A 6 16.25 -17.23 -10.58
C PHE A 6 16.95 -17.99 -9.43
N PRO A 7 16.96 -17.48 -8.17
CA PRO A 7 17.50 -18.24 -7.03
C PRO A 7 16.63 -19.44 -6.62
N LEU A 8 15.30 -19.29 -6.55
CA LEU A 8 14.42 -20.40 -6.16
C LEU A 8 14.40 -21.53 -7.18
N ALA A 9 14.36 -21.22 -8.49
CA ALA A 9 14.39 -22.25 -9.53
C ALA A 9 15.70 -23.05 -9.47
N LYS A 10 16.83 -22.38 -9.26
CA LYS A 10 18.14 -23.03 -9.17
C LYS A 10 18.25 -23.91 -7.91
N ILE A 11 17.72 -23.47 -6.78
CA ILE A 11 17.67 -24.26 -5.54
C ILE A 11 16.75 -25.47 -5.72
N GLY A 12 15.57 -25.29 -6.33
CA GLY A 12 14.66 -26.38 -6.64
C GLY A 12 15.31 -27.45 -7.52
N LEU A 13 16.01 -27.04 -8.59
CA LEU A 13 16.74 -27.95 -9.47
C LEU A 13 17.86 -28.70 -8.74
N LEU A 14 18.59 -28.02 -7.86
CA LEU A 14 19.67 -28.62 -7.07
C LEU A 14 19.12 -29.61 -6.03
N LEU A 15 18.07 -29.26 -5.30
CA LEU A 15 17.41 -30.14 -4.34
C LEU A 15 16.84 -31.37 -5.04
N MET A 16 16.25 -31.19 -6.21
CA MET A 16 15.75 -32.30 -6.99
C MET A 16 16.87 -33.27 -7.39
N LYS A 17 18.00 -32.76 -7.86
CA LYS A 17 19.20 -33.57 -8.14
C LYS A 17 19.74 -34.29 -6.91
N GLN A 18 19.69 -33.64 -5.74
CA GLN A 18 20.20 -34.22 -4.50
C GLN A 18 19.28 -35.28 -3.91
N LEU A 19 17.96 -35.11 -4.02
CA LEU A 19 16.96 -36.08 -3.55
C LEU A 19 16.73 -37.24 -4.54
N SER A 20 17.03 -37.03 -5.82
CA SER A 20 16.97 -38.07 -6.84
C SER A 20 17.93 -39.22 -6.54
N LYS A 21 19.18 -38.95 -6.15
CA LYS A 21 20.20 -39.98 -5.87
C LYS A 21 19.79 -41.00 -4.78
N PRO A 22 19.37 -40.61 -3.56
CA PRO A 22 18.95 -41.58 -2.56
C PRO A 22 17.71 -42.37 -3.01
N LEU A 23 16.78 -41.74 -3.72
CA LEU A 23 15.58 -42.41 -4.22
C LEU A 23 15.92 -43.44 -5.31
N ALA A 24 16.80 -43.06 -6.24
CA ALA A 24 17.33 -43.95 -7.26
C ALA A 24 18.05 -45.15 -6.64
N ASN A 25 18.84 -44.94 -5.57
CA ASN A 25 19.48 -46.05 -4.85
C ASN A 25 18.48 -47.03 -4.24
N VAL A 26 17.34 -46.53 -3.73
CA VAL A 26 16.24 -47.39 -3.26
C VAL A 26 15.60 -48.15 -4.42
N ILE A 27 15.38 -47.49 -5.55
CA ILE A 27 14.82 -48.11 -6.76
C ILE A 27 15.78 -49.19 -7.29
N LYS A 28 17.09 -48.93 -7.36
CA LYS A 28 18.11 -49.91 -7.74
C LYS A 28 18.10 -51.13 -6.80
N LYS A 29 18.01 -50.91 -5.48
CA LYS A 29 17.91 -52.02 -4.50
C LYS A 29 16.65 -52.86 -4.71
N ARG A 30 15.51 -52.24 -5.04
CA ARG A 30 14.26 -52.96 -5.37
C ARG A 30 14.33 -53.67 -6.72
N ALA A 31 14.97 -53.07 -7.72
CA ALA A 31 15.20 -53.67 -9.03
C ALA A 31 16.04 -54.94 -8.96
N LYS A 32 17.04 -54.99 -8.08
CA LYS A 32 17.84 -56.19 -7.81
C LYS A 32 17.00 -57.32 -7.20
N LYS A 33 16.01 -56.98 -6.37
CA LYS A 33 15.08 -57.96 -5.77
C LYS A 33 13.98 -58.42 -6.73
N HIS A 34 13.61 -57.60 -7.71
CA HIS A 34 12.53 -57.89 -8.67
C HIS A 34 13.02 -57.74 -10.12
N PRO A 35 13.48 -58.85 -10.75
CA PRO A 35 14.01 -58.84 -12.12
C PRO A 35 12.99 -58.36 -13.16
N SER A 36 11.69 -58.61 -12.95
CA SER A 36 10.62 -58.16 -13.85
C SER A 36 10.60 -56.63 -13.96
N ILE A 37 10.69 -55.92 -12.83
CA ILE A 37 10.71 -54.45 -12.81
C ILE A 37 11.95 -53.93 -13.53
N ARG A 38 13.11 -54.57 -13.28
CA ARG A 38 14.36 -54.24 -13.97
C ARG A 38 14.20 -54.34 -15.49
N LYS A 39 13.68 -55.46 -16.00
CA LYS A 39 13.60 -55.74 -17.44
C LYS A 39 12.50 -54.94 -18.15
N TYR A 40 11.32 -54.79 -17.54
CA TYR A 40 10.15 -54.19 -18.20
C TYR A 40 10.01 -52.69 -18.00
N ILE A 41 10.60 -52.12 -16.95
CA ILE A 41 10.44 -50.69 -16.64
C ILE A 41 11.79 -49.97 -16.71
N ILE A 42 12.79 -50.45 -15.99
CA ILE A 42 14.06 -49.71 -15.80
C ILE A 42 14.92 -49.72 -17.06
N ILE A 43 15.15 -50.90 -17.65
CA ILE A 43 15.96 -51.04 -18.87
C ILE A 43 15.38 -50.24 -20.05
N PRO A 44 14.07 -50.30 -20.39
CA PRO A 44 13.55 -49.52 -21.52
C PRO A 44 13.65 -48.02 -21.27
N ILE A 45 13.41 -47.55 -20.04
CA ILE A 45 13.57 -46.13 -19.68
C ILE A 45 15.05 -45.72 -19.80
N GLY A 46 15.98 -46.53 -19.29
CA GLY A 46 17.43 -46.26 -19.40
C GLY A 46 17.92 -46.18 -20.86
N ARG A 47 17.43 -47.09 -21.72
CA ARG A 47 17.75 -47.07 -23.16
C ARG A 47 17.14 -45.88 -23.89
N ALA A 48 15.90 -45.52 -23.55
CA ALA A 48 15.26 -44.31 -24.08
C ALA A 48 16.07 -43.06 -23.71
N TYR A 49 16.59 -42.99 -22.48
CA TYR A 49 17.42 -41.89 -22.02
C TYR A 49 18.74 -41.78 -22.80
N GLY A 50 19.44 -42.91 -22.98
CA GLY A 50 20.65 -42.95 -23.81
C GLY A 50 20.39 -42.60 -25.28
N TRP A 51 19.23 -42.96 -25.83
CA TRP A 51 18.81 -42.55 -27.17
C TRP A 51 18.59 -41.04 -27.27
N VAL A 52 17.90 -40.43 -26.30
CA VAL A 52 17.70 -38.97 -26.24
C VAL A 52 19.03 -38.24 -26.13
N GLU A 53 19.95 -38.74 -25.30
CA GLU A 53 21.28 -38.15 -25.14
C GLU A 53 22.07 -38.19 -26.45
N HIS A 54 22.04 -39.31 -27.18
CA HIS A 54 22.65 -39.41 -28.51
C HIS A 54 22.02 -38.44 -29.52
N GLN A 55 20.69 -38.26 -29.51
CA GLN A 55 20.02 -37.26 -30.36
C GLN A 55 20.43 -35.83 -29.97
N ALA A 56 20.57 -35.54 -28.69
CA ALA A 56 20.99 -34.23 -28.20
C ALA A 56 22.43 -33.87 -28.60
N THR A 57 23.35 -34.85 -28.57
CA THR A 57 24.72 -34.69 -29.08
C THR A 57 24.72 -34.40 -30.58
N HIS A 58 23.80 -35.00 -31.34
CA HIS A 58 23.64 -34.73 -32.78
C HIS A 58 23.29 -33.26 -33.07
N VAL A 59 22.42 -32.67 -32.25
CA VAL A 59 22.04 -31.25 -32.35
C VAL A 59 23.18 -30.32 -31.91
N ARG A 60 24.05 -30.77 -30.99
CA ARG A 60 25.20 -29.98 -30.50
C ARG A 60 26.46 -30.07 -31.39
N GLY A 61 26.47 -30.94 -32.39
CA GLY A 61 27.59 -31.06 -33.35
C GLY A 61 28.86 -31.69 -32.78
N GLU A 62 28.79 -32.38 -31.63
CA GLU A 62 29.92 -33.05 -31.01
C GLU A 62 30.20 -34.43 -31.65
N PRO A 63 31.47 -34.88 -31.74
CA PRO A 63 31.81 -36.16 -32.36
C PRO A 63 31.16 -37.34 -31.63
N ARG A 64 30.67 -38.30 -32.40
CA ARG A 64 29.92 -39.46 -31.89
C ARG A 64 30.75 -40.20 -30.85
N THR A 65 30.35 -40.09 -29.60
CA THR A 65 30.81 -41.02 -28.58
C THR A 65 29.88 -42.21 -28.68
N GLU A 66 30.35 -43.33 -29.26
CA GLU A 66 29.60 -44.59 -29.21
C GLU A 66 29.46 -44.98 -27.75
N LEU A 67 28.31 -44.65 -27.15
CA LEU A 67 28.00 -45.07 -25.80
C LEU A 67 27.78 -46.58 -25.85
N LYS A 68 28.85 -47.35 -25.60
CA LYS A 68 28.75 -48.75 -25.21
C LYS A 68 28.15 -48.77 -23.81
N LEU A 69 26.82 -48.59 -23.72
CA LEU A 69 26.11 -48.70 -22.46
C LEU A 69 26.21 -50.16 -21.99
N SER A 70 26.96 -50.39 -20.92
CA SER A 70 26.90 -51.65 -20.20
C SER A 70 25.49 -51.82 -19.60
N ASP A 71 25.03 -53.05 -19.45
CA ASP A 71 23.71 -53.34 -18.86
C ASP A 71 23.57 -52.76 -17.44
N GLU A 72 24.68 -52.59 -16.71
CA GLU A 72 24.73 -51.90 -15.42
C GLU A 72 24.44 -50.39 -15.54
N ASP A 73 25.02 -49.72 -16.53
CA ASP A 73 24.87 -48.28 -16.75
C ASP A 73 23.45 -47.92 -17.16
N VAL A 74 22.83 -48.76 -18.01
CA VAL A 74 21.42 -48.63 -18.41
C VAL A 74 20.51 -48.69 -17.18
N VAL A 75 20.79 -49.61 -16.26
CA VAL A 75 19.99 -49.79 -15.05
C VAL A 75 20.18 -48.62 -14.10
N GLU A 76 21.40 -48.09 -14.01
CA GLU A 76 21.70 -46.89 -13.24
C GLU A 76 20.92 -45.67 -13.76
N LEU A 77 21.00 -45.43 -15.07
CA LEU A 77 20.34 -44.31 -15.72
C LEU A 77 18.81 -44.42 -15.61
N GLY A 78 18.25 -45.61 -15.86
CA GLY A 78 16.81 -45.86 -15.72
C GLY A 78 16.30 -45.67 -14.29
N ALA A 79 17.07 -46.10 -13.28
CA ALA A 79 16.68 -45.94 -11.89
C ALA A 79 16.72 -44.46 -11.43
N ASN A 80 17.69 -43.69 -11.91
CA ASN A 80 17.74 -42.24 -11.69
C ASN A 80 16.53 -41.56 -12.34
N ALA A 81 16.24 -41.86 -13.61
CA ALA A 81 15.12 -41.28 -14.33
C ALA A 81 13.77 -41.55 -13.64
N ILE A 82 13.54 -42.76 -13.14
CA ILE A 82 12.31 -43.09 -12.39
C ILE A 82 12.25 -42.31 -11.06
N GLY A 83 13.37 -42.18 -10.36
CA GLY A 83 13.44 -41.37 -9.14
C GLY A 83 13.05 -39.93 -9.39
N GLU A 84 13.53 -39.36 -10.49
CA GLU A 84 13.18 -38.00 -10.93
C GLU A 84 11.71 -37.86 -11.31
N ILE A 85 11.16 -38.81 -12.07
CA ILE A 85 9.74 -38.81 -12.46
C ILE A 85 8.82 -38.86 -11.23
N ILE A 86 9.13 -39.71 -10.25
CA ILE A 86 8.32 -39.83 -9.02
C ILE A 86 8.36 -38.53 -8.23
N LEU A 87 9.55 -37.93 -8.05
CA LEU A 87 9.70 -36.66 -7.33
C LEU A 87 8.99 -35.52 -8.06
N PHE A 88 9.18 -35.40 -9.37
CA PHE A 88 8.46 -34.41 -10.18
C PHE A 88 6.96 -34.61 -10.07
N GLY A 89 6.46 -35.82 -10.22
CA GLY A 89 5.03 -36.12 -10.11
C GLY A 89 4.46 -35.67 -8.77
N LEU A 90 5.13 -36.00 -7.65
CA LEU A 90 4.69 -35.58 -6.32
C LEU A 90 4.69 -34.06 -6.17
N LEU A 91 5.78 -33.40 -6.60
CA LEU A 91 5.90 -31.94 -6.53
C LEU A 91 4.85 -31.24 -7.39
N THR A 92 4.61 -31.72 -8.62
CA THR A 92 3.59 -31.19 -9.52
C THR A 92 2.20 -31.34 -8.94
N VAL A 93 1.87 -32.50 -8.35
CA VAL A 93 0.57 -32.71 -7.70
C VAL A 93 0.38 -31.75 -6.51
N ILE A 94 1.39 -31.61 -5.65
CA ILE A 94 1.34 -30.67 -4.52
C ILE A 94 1.19 -29.22 -5.01
N LEU A 95 1.96 -28.84 -6.03
CA LEU A 95 1.93 -27.51 -6.61
C LEU A 95 0.57 -27.19 -7.23
N LEU A 96 -0.02 -28.13 -7.98
CA LEU A 96 -1.35 -27.98 -8.55
C LEU A 96 -2.43 -27.90 -7.48
N ALA A 97 -2.34 -28.74 -6.44
CA ALA A 97 -3.26 -28.68 -5.30
C ALA A 97 -3.20 -27.33 -4.58
N GLU A 98 -1.98 -26.82 -4.34
CA GLU A 98 -1.79 -25.51 -3.71
C GLU A 98 -2.23 -24.36 -4.63
N TYR A 99 -1.96 -24.47 -5.94
CA TYR A 99 -2.43 -23.50 -6.92
C TYR A 99 -3.96 -23.40 -6.94
N ASN A 100 -4.65 -24.54 -6.97
CA ASN A 100 -6.11 -24.60 -6.89
C ASN A 100 -6.63 -23.97 -5.60
N ARG A 101 -5.97 -24.24 -4.46
CA ARG A 101 -6.33 -23.65 -3.16
C ARG A 101 -6.07 -22.14 -3.08
N GLN A 102 -5.10 -21.61 -3.81
CA GLN A 102 -4.77 -20.19 -3.82
C GLN A 102 -5.65 -19.36 -4.75
N GLY A 103 -6.39 -19.98 -5.68
CA GLY A 103 -7.31 -19.28 -6.59
C GLY A 103 -8.33 -18.42 -5.83
N ASP A 104 -8.96 -18.99 -4.80
CA ASP A 104 -9.98 -18.30 -4.01
C ASP A 104 -9.39 -17.16 -3.17
N LYS A 105 -8.20 -17.37 -2.61
CA LYS A 105 -7.51 -16.35 -1.80
C LYS A 105 -7.12 -15.14 -2.64
N LYS A 106 -6.70 -15.35 -3.89
CA LYS A 106 -6.35 -14.24 -4.79
C LYS A 106 -7.58 -13.41 -5.17
N ALA A 107 -8.72 -14.05 -5.41
CA ALA A 107 -9.98 -13.36 -5.69
C ALA A 107 -10.46 -12.53 -4.49
N VAL A 108 -10.38 -13.07 -3.27
CA VAL A 108 -10.72 -12.33 -2.04
C VAL A 108 -9.78 -11.16 -1.80
N ILE A 109 -8.46 -11.37 -1.95
CA ILE A 109 -7.47 -10.29 -1.79
C ILE A 109 -7.64 -9.20 -2.86
N GLN A 110 -8.02 -9.57 -4.09
CA GLN A 110 -8.33 -8.59 -5.14
C GLN A 110 -9.55 -7.75 -4.79
N LYS A 111 -10.65 -8.38 -4.33
CA LYS A 111 -11.84 -7.65 -3.89
C LYS A 111 -11.56 -6.68 -2.75
N ILE A 112 -10.81 -7.11 -1.73
CA ILE A 112 -10.43 -6.24 -0.61
C ILE A 112 -9.63 -5.01 -1.11
N LYS A 113 -8.73 -5.21 -2.07
CA LYS A 113 -7.97 -4.10 -2.68
C LYS A 113 -8.86 -3.17 -3.48
N GLU A 114 -9.84 -3.71 -4.19
CA GLU A 114 -10.79 -2.95 -4.99
C GLU A 114 -11.72 -2.11 -4.09
N ASP A 115 -12.20 -2.69 -2.99
CA ASP A 115 -12.97 -2.01 -1.96
C ASP A 115 -12.15 -0.91 -1.27
N GLU A 116 -10.87 -1.15 -0.96
CA GLU A 116 -9.96 -0.16 -0.39
C GLU A 116 -9.76 1.05 -1.31
N ILE A 117 -9.59 0.80 -2.62
CA ILE A 117 -9.48 1.87 -3.63
C ILE A 117 -10.79 2.66 -3.73
N SER A 118 -11.95 2.00 -3.72
CA SER A 118 -13.25 2.68 -3.76
C SER A 118 -13.42 3.62 -2.56
N ASN A 119 -13.13 3.13 -1.36
CA ASN A 119 -13.24 3.93 -0.13
C ASN A 119 -12.30 5.15 -0.15
N LEU A 120 -11.09 4.99 -0.71
CA LEU A 120 -10.14 6.08 -0.90
C LEU A 120 -10.68 7.13 -1.89
N VAL A 121 -11.27 6.70 -3.01
CA VAL A 121 -11.89 7.60 -3.99
C VAL A 121 -13.04 8.38 -3.35
N ASP A 122 -13.92 7.70 -2.60
CA ASP A 122 -15.05 8.34 -1.92
C ASP A 122 -14.57 9.38 -0.89
N THR A 123 -13.54 9.05 -0.12
CA THR A 123 -12.92 9.98 0.85
C THR A 123 -12.36 11.22 0.15
N VAL A 124 -11.71 11.05 -1.00
CA VAL A 124 -11.18 12.18 -1.79
C VAL A 124 -12.32 13.07 -2.32
N LEU A 125 -13.39 12.46 -2.84
CA LEU A 125 -14.55 13.22 -3.34
C LEU A 125 -15.22 14.02 -2.23
N GLN A 126 -15.40 13.41 -1.06
CA GLN A 126 -15.98 14.08 0.11
C GLN A 126 -15.12 15.25 0.58
N THR A 127 -13.79 15.08 0.57
CA THR A 127 -12.85 16.16 0.91
C THR A 127 -12.94 17.33 -0.08
N ILE A 128 -13.17 17.06 -1.38
CA ILE A 128 -13.36 18.09 -2.40
C ILE A 128 -14.64 18.90 -2.14
N ASP A 129 -15.73 18.22 -1.81
CA ASP A 129 -17.01 18.86 -1.48
C ASP A 129 -16.90 19.74 -0.22
N ASP A 130 -16.23 19.23 0.82
CA ASP A 130 -15.99 20.00 2.04
C ASP A 130 -15.19 21.28 1.77
N VAL A 131 -14.15 21.19 0.93
CA VAL A 131 -13.37 22.37 0.51
C VAL A 131 -14.23 23.37 -0.27
N ALA A 132 -15.14 22.89 -1.12
CA ALA A 132 -16.05 23.75 -1.87
C ALA A 132 -17.04 24.48 -0.96
N VAL A 133 -17.54 23.81 0.08
CA VAL A 133 -18.40 24.41 1.11
C VAL A 133 -17.63 25.44 1.94
N LEU A 134 -16.42 25.11 2.39
CA LEU A 134 -15.58 26.03 3.15
C LEU A 134 -15.29 27.32 2.35
N LYS A 135 -15.00 27.21 1.05
CA LYS A 135 -14.79 28.38 0.18
C LYS A 135 -16.03 29.29 0.12
N LYS A 136 -17.23 28.72 0.07
CA LYS A 136 -18.48 29.50 0.07
C LYS A 136 -18.69 30.23 1.39
N SER A 137 -18.40 29.60 2.52
CA SER A 137 -18.48 30.27 3.83
C SER A 137 -17.46 31.39 3.97
N VAL A 138 -16.23 31.21 3.49
CA VAL A 138 -15.21 32.27 3.47
C VAL A 138 -15.66 33.45 2.62
N ALA A 139 -16.15 33.21 1.40
CA ALA A 139 -16.65 34.28 0.52
C ALA A 139 -17.84 35.06 1.14
N LYS A 140 -18.70 34.37 1.91
CA LYS A 140 -19.83 34.99 2.61
C LYS A 140 -19.36 35.88 3.77
N LEU A 141 -18.35 35.41 4.52
CA LEU A 141 -17.72 36.17 5.59
C LEU A 141 -17.01 37.41 5.04
N GLU A 142 -16.24 37.27 3.95
CA GLU A 142 -15.59 38.41 3.27
C GLU A 142 -16.61 39.47 2.86
N LYS A 143 -17.72 39.07 2.25
CA LYS A 143 -18.79 40.00 1.85
C LYS A 143 -19.43 40.72 3.04
N THR A 144 -19.56 40.04 4.17
CA THR A 144 -20.12 40.61 5.41
C THR A 144 -19.14 41.59 6.06
N LEU A 145 -17.84 41.24 6.04
CA LEU A 145 -16.77 42.09 6.58
C LEU A 145 -16.66 43.40 5.78
N ILE A 146 -16.68 43.34 4.45
CA ILE A 146 -16.64 44.52 3.58
C ILE A 146 -17.83 45.44 3.86
N SER A 147 -19.05 44.89 3.93
CA SER A 147 -20.23 45.70 4.25
C SER A 147 -20.22 46.32 5.65
N GLY A 148 -19.56 45.67 6.62
CA GLY A 148 -19.38 46.22 7.97
C GLY A 148 -18.34 47.34 8.00
N ILE A 149 -17.23 47.19 7.26
CA ILE A 149 -16.20 48.23 7.12
C ILE A 149 -16.78 49.47 6.43
N ASP A 150 -17.55 49.30 5.36
CA ASP A 150 -18.22 50.41 4.66
C ASP A 150 -19.23 51.14 5.56
N ALA A 151 -19.96 50.40 6.42
CA ALA A 151 -20.89 50.99 7.37
C ALA A 151 -20.19 51.80 8.48
N VAL A 152 -19.03 51.33 8.95
CA VAL A 152 -18.20 52.07 9.93
C VAL A 152 -17.59 53.31 9.32
N GLN A 153 -17.11 53.25 8.06
CA GLN A 153 -16.62 54.43 7.34
C GLN A 153 -17.73 55.48 7.13
N MET A 154 -18.96 55.04 6.88
CA MET A 154 -20.14 55.92 6.77
C MET A 154 -20.59 56.52 8.12
N GLU A 155 -20.28 55.87 9.25
CA GLU A 155 -20.48 56.42 10.59
C GLU A 155 -19.38 57.43 10.97
N GLU A 156 -18.14 57.19 10.57
CA GLU A 156 -16.99 58.08 10.83
C GLU A 156 -17.04 59.38 10.00
N GLU A 157 -17.61 59.36 8.79
CA GLU A 157 -17.73 60.56 7.93
C GLU A 157 -18.90 61.49 8.31
N LYS A 158 -19.84 61.04 9.16
CA LYS A 158 -21.06 61.80 9.51
C LYS A 158 -20.92 62.76 10.70
N HIS A 159 -19.80 62.75 11.41
CA HIS A 159 -19.56 63.63 12.55
C HIS A 159 -18.36 64.56 12.26
N PRO A 160 -18.57 65.80 11.79
CA PRO A 160 -17.48 66.79 11.82
C PRO A 160 -17.07 67.03 13.28
N PRO A 161 -15.79 67.41 13.56
CA PRO A 161 -15.41 67.84 14.89
C PRO A 161 -16.25 69.05 15.27
N VAL A 162 -17.25 68.84 16.11
CA VAL A 162 -18.01 69.93 16.73
C VAL A 162 -17.09 70.54 17.77
N TYR A 163 -16.33 71.56 17.36
CA TYR A 163 -15.73 72.49 18.30
C TYR A 163 -16.87 73.28 18.94
N ASP A 164 -17.33 72.79 20.09
CA ASP A 164 -18.27 73.48 20.94
C ASP A 164 -17.53 74.60 21.70
N ASN A 165 -17.61 75.81 21.14
CA ASN A 165 -17.00 77.00 21.74
C ASN A 165 -17.73 77.48 23.00
N ASP A 166 -18.89 76.91 23.34
CA ASP A 166 -19.65 77.30 24.54
C ASP A 166 -18.98 76.84 25.84
N PHE A 167 -18.25 75.72 25.83
CA PHE A 167 -17.60 75.20 27.03
C PHE A 167 -16.43 76.09 27.50
N LEU A 168 -15.73 76.74 26.56
CA LEU A 168 -14.64 77.67 26.89
C LEU A 168 -15.18 79.02 27.39
N ASP A 169 -16.32 79.48 26.89
CA ASP A 169 -16.97 80.71 27.37
C ASP A 169 -17.53 80.53 28.80
N VAL A 170 -18.07 79.35 29.13
CA VAL A 170 -18.52 79.02 30.49
C VAL A 170 -17.34 78.87 31.47
N MET A 171 -16.18 78.39 31.01
CA MET A 171 -14.97 78.29 31.83
C MET A 171 -14.27 79.65 32.04
N LEU A 172 -14.47 80.62 31.15
CA LEU A 172 -13.80 81.93 31.19
C LEU A 172 -14.61 83.02 31.90
N GLU A 173 -15.87 82.79 32.24
CA GLU A 173 -16.64 83.70 33.12
C GLU A 173 -16.18 83.60 34.58
N ARG A 174 -15.26 84.49 34.98
CA ARG A 174 -14.98 84.71 36.41
C ARG A 174 -16.20 85.31 37.11
N PRO A 175 -16.68 84.76 38.24
CA PRO A 175 -17.78 85.37 38.98
C PRO A 175 -17.35 86.71 39.58
N LYS A 176 -18.06 87.77 39.20
CA LYS A 176 -17.96 89.09 39.84
C LYS A 176 -18.56 88.99 41.25
N LEU A 177 -17.72 89.27 42.26
CA LEU A 177 -18.09 89.41 43.66
C LEU A 177 -19.33 90.31 43.82
N PHE A 178 -20.45 89.76 44.31
CA PHE A 178 -21.65 90.55 44.60
C PHE A 178 -21.86 90.69 46.12
N LYS A 179 -21.55 91.89 46.60
CA LYS A 179 -22.06 92.48 47.85
C LYS A 179 -23.59 92.54 47.82
N SER A 180 -24.25 92.17 48.92
CA SER A 180 -25.34 92.93 49.56
C SER A 180 -26.25 92.02 50.38
N LYS A 181 -26.07 92.02 51.70
CA LYS A 181 -27.07 91.55 52.67
C LYS A 181 -27.86 92.78 53.12
N ARG A 182 -29.09 92.90 52.66
CA ARG A 182 -30.16 93.79 53.17
C ARG A 182 -31.30 92.78 53.44
N VAL A 183 -31.92 92.70 54.61
CA VAL A 183 -32.77 93.70 55.23
C VAL A 183 -33.07 93.21 56.66
N SER A 184 -33.44 94.18 57.48
CA SER A 184 -33.96 94.16 58.84
C SER A 184 -34.80 92.95 59.29
N ASP A 185 -34.90 92.87 60.62
CA ASP A 185 -35.98 92.23 61.37
C ASP A 185 -35.84 90.73 61.70
N MET A 186 -34.86 90.43 62.56
CA MET A 186 -35.16 89.61 63.74
C MET A 186 -34.92 90.48 64.97
N ALA A 187 -35.96 91.24 65.27
CA ALA A 187 -36.16 91.93 66.52
C ALA A 187 -36.10 90.94 67.70
N SER A 188 -35.32 91.31 68.72
CA SER A 188 -35.72 91.22 70.12
C SER A 188 -36.64 90.06 70.52
N ARG A 189 -36.05 88.92 70.93
CA ARG A 189 -36.65 88.01 71.91
C ARG A 189 -35.55 87.42 72.80
N SER A 190 -35.81 87.49 74.11
CA SER A 190 -35.12 86.89 75.29
C SER A 190 -33.66 87.31 75.52
N ALA A 191 -33.39 88.26 76.42
CA ALA A 191 -33.35 88.12 77.88
C ALA A 191 -32.07 87.41 78.35
#